data_AF-A0A6G3SH59-F1
#
_entry.id   AF-A0A6G3SH59-F1
#
_cell.length_a   1.000
_cell.length_b   1.000
_cell.length_c   1.000
_cell.angle_alpha   90.00
_cell.angle_beta   90.00
_cell.angle_gamma   90.00
#
_symmetry.space_group_name_H-M   'P 1'
#
loop_
_entity.id
_entity.type
_entity.pdbx_description
1 polymer ?
#
loop_
_entity_poly.entity_id
_entity_poly.type
_entity_poly.pdbx_seq_one_letter_code
_entity_poly.pdbx_strand_id
1 'polypeptide(L)'
;MPTYLTPGVYMEEVQSGARPIEGVGTAVAAFVGFAEDGPFHTPTLVTSWDQYTRSFGGFTQGTYLPHAVYGYFANGGGAAYVVRIGGSADDTSAPAVNGSSARQNGAVAQPVELGGFLFAARPGVSGVSVEIAEAEGENPPEDRFRVLVRQGDQVAETYDASTRKNVKGYLLTQARASKLIEVTEQRGASQTKPVAQTVAVPDAAPAPAPAANGEVARLDPAEYVGDAGARTGFAGLETIDEITMVAVPDLMSAYERGDIDDEGVRTVQLAVISHCEQMGDRVAVLDTPPGLSAQAVRTWRNDEAGYDSRYATLYYPWVRVFDPAAGRNTTVPPSGHIAGVWARSDAERGVHKAPANEVIRGAVDLELRLSKGEQDLLNPIGVNCVRAFPGRGIRIWGARTLSSDPAWRYLNVRRLFNYLEESILLGTQWVVFEPNDDRLWSSIRRNVSAFLTEEWRRGALFGQTAAEAFYVKCDRDNNPQESIDQGRVVCEIGVSPVKPAEFVVFRLAQFSDSTSLVDE
;
A
#
# COMPACT_ATOMS: atom_id res chain seq x y z
N MET A 1 41.85 2.12 -18.07
CA MET A 1 42.99 1.62 -17.28
C MET A 1 43.91 2.77 -16.98
N PRO A 2 44.35 2.96 -15.73
CA PRO A 2 45.31 4.01 -15.41
C PRO A 2 46.63 3.75 -16.14
N THR A 3 47.27 4.80 -16.62
CA THR A 3 48.55 4.73 -17.33
C THR A 3 49.66 5.17 -16.38
N TYR A 4 50.54 4.24 -16.02
CA TYR A 4 51.67 4.48 -15.13
C TYR A 4 52.89 4.94 -15.95
N LEU A 5 53.39 6.16 -15.67
CA LEU A 5 54.44 6.80 -16.47
C LEU A 5 55.83 6.79 -15.79
N THR A 6 55.96 6.16 -14.62
CA THR A 6 57.22 6.14 -13.84
C THR A 6 57.48 4.78 -13.18
N PRO A 7 58.74 4.41 -12.88
CA PRO A 7 59.03 3.23 -12.05
C PRO A 7 58.71 3.49 -10.57
N GLY A 8 57.93 2.63 -9.92
CA GLY A 8 57.55 2.76 -8.50
C GLY A 8 56.65 1.62 -8.01
N VAL A 9 56.40 1.57 -6.70
CA VAL A 9 55.35 0.72 -6.11
C VAL A 9 54.05 1.54 -6.10
N TYR A 10 53.02 1.02 -6.76
CA TYR A 10 51.71 1.64 -6.83
C TYR A 10 50.72 0.87 -5.96
N MET A 11 49.90 1.61 -5.22
CA MET A 11 48.79 1.07 -4.45
C MET A 11 47.50 1.59 -5.10
N GLU A 12 46.74 0.68 -5.70
CA GLU A 12 45.39 0.98 -6.19
C GLU A 12 44.38 0.55 -5.15
N GLU A 13 43.45 1.44 -4.81
CA GLU A 13 42.24 1.07 -4.09
C GLU A 13 41.23 0.52 -5.10
N VAL A 14 41.30 -0.78 -5.34
CA VAL A 14 40.20 -1.48 -6.01
C VAL A 14 39.08 -1.58 -4.99
N GLN A 15 37.84 -1.22 -5.36
CA GLN A 15 36.66 -1.59 -4.56
C GLN A 15 36.58 -3.11 -4.50
N SER A 16 37.28 -3.71 -3.53
CA SER A 16 37.23 -5.14 -3.27
C SER A 16 36.18 -5.35 -2.19
N GLY A 17 34.96 -5.67 -2.62
CA GLY A 17 33.90 -6.04 -1.69
C GLY A 17 32.52 -5.87 -2.30
N ALA A 18 31.75 -6.95 -2.26
CA ALA A 18 30.31 -6.84 -2.23
C ALA A 18 29.92 -5.84 -1.13
N ARG A 19 28.95 -4.97 -1.43
CA ARG A 19 28.42 -4.04 -0.43
C ARG A 19 27.83 -4.85 0.73
N PRO A 20 28.04 -4.43 2.00
CA PRO A 20 27.34 -5.03 3.12
C PRO A 20 25.83 -5.06 2.85
N ILE A 21 25.18 -6.16 3.22
CA ILE A 21 23.71 -6.24 3.14
C ILE A 21 23.14 -5.29 4.19
N GLU A 22 22.31 -4.36 3.74
CA GLU A 22 21.56 -3.45 4.61
C GLU A 22 20.15 -3.96 4.81
N GLY A 23 19.61 -3.71 6.00
CA GLY A 23 18.23 -4.04 6.33
C GLY A 23 17.24 -3.17 5.57
N VAL A 24 16.21 -3.78 5.00
CA VAL A 24 15.11 -3.06 4.34
C VAL A 24 14.15 -2.39 5.33
N GLY A 25 13.32 -1.47 4.83
CA GLY A 25 12.23 -0.90 5.61
C GLY A 25 11.22 -1.98 6.02
N THR A 26 10.74 -1.93 7.27
CA THR A 26 9.85 -2.97 7.82
C THR A 26 8.42 -2.49 8.07
N ALA A 27 8.13 -1.23 7.68
CA ALA A 27 7.01 -0.48 8.21
C ALA A 27 6.35 0.47 7.18
N VAL A 28 6.21 0.04 5.92
CA VAL A 28 5.42 0.76 4.91
C VAL A 28 4.06 0.11 4.78
N ALA A 29 3.00 0.89 5.00
CA ALA A 29 1.62 0.40 4.93
C ALA A 29 0.96 0.75 3.60
N ALA A 30 0.09 -0.11 3.11
CA ALA A 30 -0.84 0.20 2.03
C ALA A 30 -2.27 0.18 2.56
N PHE A 31 -3.00 1.26 2.32
CA PHE A 31 -4.40 1.41 2.69
C PHE A 31 -5.26 1.53 1.44
N VAL A 32 -6.30 0.71 1.36
CA VAL A 32 -7.28 0.76 0.27
C VAL A 32 -8.65 1.10 0.83
N GLY A 33 -9.30 2.11 0.28
CA GLY A 33 -10.61 2.56 0.79
C GLY A 33 -11.15 3.80 0.11
N PHE A 34 -12.11 4.43 0.77
CA PHE A 34 -12.86 5.57 0.27
C PHE A 34 -12.24 6.88 0.73
N ALA A 35 -12.05 7.81 -0.20
CA ALA A 35 -11.57 9.15 0.08
C ALA A 35 -12.44 10.19 -0.64
N GLU A 36 -12.50 11.40 -0.07
CA GLU A 36 -13.24 12.54 -0.61
C GLU A 36 -12.71 12.94 -1.99
N ASP A 37 -11.38 13.04 -2.09
CA ASP A 37 -10.67 13.49 -3.29
C ASP A 37 -9.49 12.56 -3.61
N GLY A 38 -8.77 12.89 -4.67
CA GLY A 38 -7.47 12.30 -4.98
C GLY A 38 -7.49 11.26 -6.09
N PRO A 39 -6.29 10.79 -6.51
CA PRO A 39 -6.14 9.89 -7.65
C PRO A 39 -6.93 8.59 -7.46
N PHE A 40 -7.87 8.30 -8.35
CA PHE A 40 -8.63 7.08 -8.32
C PHE A 40 -7.78 5.89 -8.77
N HIS A 41 -7.87 4.77 -8.06
CA HIS A 41 -7.14 3.52 -8.31
C HIS A 41 -5.61 3.61 -8.35
N THR A 42 -5.01 4.79 -8.15
CA THR A 42 -3.58 4.99 -8.30
C THR A 42 -2.90 4.93 -6.94
N PRO A 43 -2.01 3.96 -6.68
CA PRO A 43 -1.21 3.93 -5.46
C PRO A 43 -0.43 5.22 -5.29
N THR A 44 -0.76 5.99 -4.26
CA THR A 44 -0.16 7.29 -4.02
C THR A 44 0.58 7.29 -2.70
N LEU A 45 1.88 7.57 -2.76
CA LEU A 45 2.72 7.67 -1.58
C LEU A 45 2.38 8.92 -0.76
N VAL A 46 2.12 8.72 0.54
CA VAL A 46 1.95 9.75 1.56
C VAL A 46 2.88 9.46 2.73
N THR A 47 3.54 10.50 3.24
CA THR A 47 4.55 10.40 4.32
C THR A 47 4.12 11.12 5.60
N SER A 48 2.94 11.73 5.59
CA SER A 48 2.36 12.42 6.74
C SER A 48 0.84 12.57 6.56
N TRP A 49 0.14 12.79 7.67
CA TRP A 49 -1.28 13.14 7.67
C TRP A 49 -1.57 14.43 6.86
N ASP A 50 -0.71 15.44 6.95
CA ASP A 50 -0.87 16.68 6.19
C ASP A 50 -0.73 16.44 4.68
N GLN A 51 0.11 15.49 4.27
CA GLN A 51 0.19 15.10 2.86
C GLN A 51 -1.04 14.32 2.42
N TYR A 52 -1.54 13.41 3.26
CA TYR A 52 -2.79 12.70 2.99
C TYR A 52 -3.94 13.68 2.77
N THR A 53 -4.14 14.62 3.70
CA THR A 53 -5.26 15.57 3.63
C THR A 53 -5.20 16.48 2.41
N ARG A 54 -4.00 16.87 1.97
CA ARG A 54 -3.83 17.64 0.72
C ARG A 54 -4.17 16.84 -0.54
N SER A 55 -3.97 15.53 -0.53
CA SER A 55 -4.16 14.68 -1.71
C SER A 55 -5.55 14.04 -1.77
N PHE A 56 -6.11 13.65 -0.62
CA PHE A 56 -7.27 12.77 -0.50
C PHE A 56 -8.46 13.38 0.26
N GLY A 57 -8.29 14.58 0.83
CA GLY A 57 -9.29 15.23 1.67
C GLY A 57 -9.21 14.82 3.14
N GLY A 58 -10.20 15.27 3.91
CA GLY A 58 -10.19 15.21 5.37
C GLY A 58 -10.84 13.94 5.96
N PHE A 59 -11.28 14.08 7.21
CA PHE A 59 -12.21 13.12 7.79
C PHE A 59 -13.57 13.25 7.09
N THR A 60 -14.07 12.14 6.55
CA THR A 60 -15.34 12.10 5.82
C THR A 60 -16.28 11.11 6.49
N GLN A 61 -17.53 11.53 6.72
CA GLN A 61 -18.53 10.67 7.36
C GLN A 61 -18.78 9.41 6.52
N GLY A 62 -18.96 8.27 7.20
CA GLY A 62 -19.18 6.99 6.55
C GLY A 62 -17.93 6.41 5.86
N THR A 63 -16.72 6.88 6.21
CA THR A 63 -15.46 6.32 5.72
C THR A 63 -14.46 6.12 6.87
N TYR A 64 -13.69 5.05 6.76
CA TYR A 64 -12.69 4.62 7.72
C TYR A 64 -11.26 4.79 7.21
N LEU A 65 -11.02 4.97 5.91
CA LEU A 65 -9.68 5.23 5.38
C LEU A 65 -9.00 6.45 6.02
N PRO A 66 -9.64 7.63 6.17
CA PRO A 66 -9.01 8.77 6.84
C PRO A 66 -8.63 8.45 8.30
N HIS A 67 -9.51 7.73 9.02
CA HIS A 67 -9.27 7.30 10.40
C HIS A 67 -8.11 6.30 10.50
N ALA A 68 -8.01 5.37 9.56
CA ALA A 68 -6.95 4.38 9.49
C ALA A 68 -5.58 5.03 9.22
N VAL A 69 -5.52 5.93 8.23
CA VAL A 69 -4.29 6.65 7.86
C VAL A 69 -3.86 7.61 8.97
N TYR A 70 -4.79 8.35 9.57
CA TYR A 70 -4.50 9.18 10.74
C TYR A 70 -3.97 8.34 11.91
N GLY A 71 -4.65 7.22 12.22
CA GLY A 71 -4.25 6.28 13.26
C GLY A 71 -2.87 5.68 13.03
N TYR A 72 -2.52 5.37 11.78
CA TYR A 72 -1.21 4.90 11.36
C TYR A 72 -0.11 5.91 11.70
N PHE A 73 -0.23 7.16 11.22
CA PHE A 73 0.76 8.19 11.50
C PHE A 73 0.84 8.55 12.98
N ALA A 74 -0.31 8.69 13.66
CA ALA A 74 -0.36 9.00 15.09
C ALA A 74 0.30 7.92 15.97
N ASN A 75 0.32 6.67 15.49
CA ASN A 75 0.95 5.56 16.19
C ASN A 75 2.41 5.32 15.83
N GLY A 76 3.01 6.11 14.93
CA GLY A 76 4.43 6.03 14.56
C GLY A 76 4.68 5.44 13.16
N GLY A 77 3.66 5.38 12.33
CA GLY A 77 3.78 5.10 10.90
C GLY A 77 4.64 6.13 10.16
N GLY A 78 5.41 5.67 9.17
CA GLY A 78 6.34 6.46 8.38
C GLY A 78 5.80 6.77 6.99
N ALA A 79 6.00 5.86 6.03
CA ALA A 79 5.46 5.98 4.68
C ALA A 79 4.24 5.09 4.50
N ALA A 80 3.22 5.58 3.79
CA ALA A 80 2.07 4.79 3.41
C ALA A 80 1.68 5.02 1.95
N TYR A 81 1.22 3.97 1.28
CA TYR A 81 0.54 4.05 0.01
C TYR A 81 -0.97 4.06 0.25
N VAL A 82 -1.66 4.96 -0.44
CA VAL A 82 -3.12 5.02 -0.41
C VAL A 82 -3.64 4.73 -1.80
N VAL A 83 -4.60 3.81 -1.88
CA VAL A 83 -5.39 3.54 -3.09
C VAL A 83 -6.83 3.91 -2.80
N ARG A 84 -7.31 4.95 -3.48
CA ARG A 84 -8.71 5.34 -3.45
C ARG A 84 -9.53 4.43 -4.37
N ILE A 85 -10.62 3.92 -3.85
CA ILE A 85 -11.65 3.14 -4.56
C ILE A 85 -13.05 3.72 -4.23
N GLY A 86 -14.13 3.19 -4.81
CA GLY A 86 -15.50 3.56 -4.48
C GLY A 86 -15.96 4.91 -5.03
N GLY A 87 -15.66 5.19 -6.29
CA GLY A 87 -16.08 6.38 -7.04
C GLY A 87 -17.32 6.12 -7.90
N SER A 88 -17.93 7.19 -8.43
CA SER A 88 -18.95 7.05 -9.49
C SER A 88 -18.30 6.45 -10.74
N ALA A 89 -19.06 5.69 -11.54
CA ALA A 89 -18.60 5.09 -12.80
C ALA A 89 -18.01 6.10 -13.82
N ASP A 90 -18.17 7.40 -13.59
CA ASP A 90 -17.65 8.51 -14.39
C ASP A 90 -16.40 9.22 -13.78
N ASP A 91 -15.76 8.65 -12.75
CA ASP A 91 -14.53 9.22 -12.17
C ASP A 91 -13.33 9.03 -13.14
N THR A 92 -13.18 9.97 -14.07
CA THR A 92 -12.19 9.99 -15.18
C THR A 92 -10.72 10.12 -14.73
N SER A 93 -10.43 10.04 -13.44
CA SER A 93 -9.07 10.08 -12.90
C SER A 93 -8.33 8.72 -12.96
N ALA A 94 -9.01 7.65 -13.39
CA ALA A 94 -8.36 6.38 -13.73
C ALA A 94 -7.52 6.48 -15.02
N PRO A 95 -6.35 5.81 -15.12
CA PRO A 95 -5.73 5.59 -16.42
C PRO A 95 -6.70 4.82 -17.33
N ALA A 96 -6.89 5.28 -18.58
CA ALA A 96 -7.80 4.65 -19.52
C ALA A 96 -7.42 3.17 -19.75
N VAL A 97 -8.21 2.24 -19.20
CA VAL A 97 -8.03 0.81 -19.40
C VAL A 97 -8.83 0.39 -20.63
N ASN A 98 -8.13 -0.15 -21.63
CA ASN A 98 -8.78 -0.89 -22.72
C ASN A 98 -9.30 -2.23 -22.18
N GLY A 99 -10.51 -2.22 -21.63
CA GLY A 99 -11.24 -3.41 -21.24
C GLY A 99 -12.63 -3.38 -21.86
N SER A 100 -12.80 -4.08 -22.99
CA SER A 100 -14.09 -4.24 -23.64
C SER A 100 -15.08 -4.99 -22.73
N SER A 101 -15.93 -4.26 -22.03
CA SER A 101 -17.20 -4.80 -21.54
C SER A 101 -18.33 -3.98 -22.16
N ALA A 102 -19.11 -4.64 -23.01
CA ALA A 102 -20.30 -4.07 -23.60
C ALA A 102 -21.32 -3.80 -22.48
N ARG A 103 -21.54 -2.52 -22.15
CA ARG A 103 -22.76 -2.05 -21.50
C ARG A 103 -23.35 -0.90 -22.31
N GLN A 104 -24.65 -1.01 -22.57
CA GLN A 104 -25.39 -0.23 -23.55
C GLN A 104 -25.56 1.24 -23.15
N ASN A 105 -25.31 2.11 -24.14
CA ASN A 105 -25.94 3.40 -24.43
C ASN A 105 -26.25 4.37 -23.27
N GLY A 106 -25.28 5.23 -22.95
CA GLY A 106 -25.52 6.67 -22.74
C GLY A 106 -24.79 7.43 -23.85
N ALA A 107 -25.48 8.30 -24.60
CA ALA A 107 -24.86 9.04 -25.70
C ALA A 107 -23.84 10.04 -25.15
N VAL A 108 -22.55 9.69 -25.24
CA VAL A 108 -21.44 10.61 -24.94
C VAL A 108 -21.45 11.70 -26.02
N ALA A 109 -21.52 12.96 -25.62
CA ALA A 109 -21.43 14.09 -26.53
C ALA A 109 -20.06 14.06 -27.24
N GLN A 110 -20.05 13.95 -28.57
CA GLN A 110 -18.81 13.81 -29.32
C GLN A 110 -18.07 15.16 -29.42
N PRO A 111 -16.75 15.21 -29.13
CA PRO A 111 -15.94 16.42 -29.28
C PRO A 111 -16.02 17.01 -30.68
N VAL A 112 -15.88 18.34 -30.79
CA VAL A 112 -15.90 19.04 -32.07
C VAL A 112 -14.50 19.04 -32.68
N GLU A 113 -14.38 18.53 -33.90
CA GLU A 113 -13.12 18.55 -34.65
C GLU A 113 -12.96 19.86 -35.43
N LEU A 114 -11.82 20.54 -35.24
CA LEU A 114 -11.42 21.74 -35.98
C LEU A 114 -9.94 21.62 -36.36
N GLY A 115 -9.64 21.38 -37.65
CA GLY A 115 -8.26 21.36 -38.16
C GLY A 115 -7.36 20.27 -37.58
N GLY A 116 -7.91 19.12 -37.21
CA GLY A 116 -7.19 18.02 -36.56
C GLY A 116 -7.09 18.11 -35.02
N PHE A 117 -7.67 19.16 -34.42
CA PHE A 117 -7.83 19.33 -32.99
C PHE A 117 -9.26 18.99 -32.57
N LEU A 118 -9.41 18.35 -31.41
CA LEU A 118 -10.69 18.01 -30.80
C LEU A 118 -10.95 18.95 -29.63
N PHE A 119 -12.09 19.63 -29.65
CA PHE A 119 -12.53 20.57 -28.62
C PHE A 119 -13.68 19.97 -27.83
N ALA A 120 -13.55 19.99 -26.51
CA ALA A 120 -14.60 19.61 -25.57
C ALA A 120 -14.71 20.67 -24.47
N ALA A 121 -15.92 20.88 -23.92
CA ALA A 121 -16.07 21.70 -22.73
C ALA A 121 -15.47 20.94 -21.53
N ARG A 122 -14.90 21.67 -20.57
CA ARG A 122 -14.43 21.07 -19.32
C ARG A 122 -15.63 20.65 -18.45
N PRO A 123 -15.48 19.63 -17.58
CA PRO A 123 -16.53 19.20 -16.66
C PRO A 123 -17.15 20.39 -15.90
N GLY A 124 -18.49 20.49 -15.89
CA GLY A 124 -19.21 21.58 -15.22
C GLY A 124 -19.35 22.88 -16.01
N VAL A 125 -18.84 22.95 -17.23
CA VAL A 125 -18.96 24.11 -18.09
C VAL A 125 -20.00 23.84 -19.19
N SER A 126 -20.99 24.73 -19.29
CA SER A 126 -22.03 24.70 -20.33
C SER A 126 -22.15 26.04 -21.06
N GLY A 127 -22.76 26.03 -22.23
CA GLY A 127 -22.99 27.20 -23.07
C GLY A 127 -21.72 27.75 -23.72
N VAL A 128 -20.75 26.88 -24.02
CA VAL A 128 -19.47 27.27 -24.61
C VAL A 128 -19.51 27.23 -26.12
N SER A 129 -18.99 28.26 -26.77
CA SER A 129 -18.69 28.24 -28.20
C SER A 129 -17.25 28.64 -28.46
N VAL A 130 -16.67 28.05 -29.50
CA VAL A 130 -15.31 28.38 -29.95
C VAL A 130 -15.41 29.08 -31.29
N GLU A 131 -14.87 30.29 -31.35
CA GLU A 131 -14.74 31.08 -32.58
C GLU A 131 -13.27 31.05 -33.02
N ILE A 132 -13.04 30.54 -34.23
CA ILE A 132 -11.75 30.61 -34.91
C ILE A 132 -11.72 31.90 -35.71
N ALA A 133 -10.76 32.77 -35.39
CA ALA A 133 -10.54 34.04 -36.07
C ALA A 133 -9.14 34.11 -36.70
N GLU A 134 -8.99 35.04 -37.65
CA GLU A 134 -7.69 35.33 -38.25
C GLU A 134 -6.72 35.94 -37.22
N ALA A 135 -5.43 35.64 -37.39
CA ALA A 135 -4.37 36.22 -36.58
C ALA A 135 -4.22 37.72 -36.85
N GLU A 136 -3.91 38.51 -35.82
CA GLU A 136 -3.66 39.96 -35.96
C GLU A 136 -2.24 40.24 -36.44
N GLY A 137 -2.10 41.27 -37.30
CA GLY A 137 -0.82 41.74 -37.83
C GLY A 137 -0.84 41.88 -39.36
N GLU A 138 0.16 42.57 -39.90
CA GLU A 138 0.40 42.67 -41.34
C GLU A 138 1.08 41.37 -41.82
N ASN A 139 0.40 40.57 -42.65
CA ASN A 139 0.84 39.25 -43.16
C ASN A 139 1.25 38.22 -42.07
N PRO A 140 0.32 37.77 -41.22
CA PRO A 140 0.61 36.71 -40.25
C PRO A 140 0.98 35.38 -40.94
N PRO A 141 1.87 34.56 -40.34
CA PRO A 141 2.20 33.24 -40.88
C PRO A 141 0.97 32.33 -41.05
N GLU A 142 0.96 31.49 -42.08
CA GLU A 142 -0.20 30.62 -42.41
C GLU A 142 -0.58 29.63 -41.30
N ASP A 143 0.34 29.32 -40.38
CA ASP A 143 0.07 28.45 -39.23
C ASP A 143 -0.57 29.18 -38.04
N ARG A 144 -0.74 30.51 -38.09
CA ARG A 144 -1.25 31.34 -37.00
C ARG A 144 -2.74 31.66 -37.15
N PHE A 145 -3.45 31.58 -36.03
CA PHE A 145 -4.86 31.89 -35.91
C PHE A 145 -5.21 32.25 -34.46
N ARG A 146 -6.38 32.81 -34.23
CA ARG A 146 -6.91 33.08 -32.89
C ARG A 146 -8.04 32.14 -32.54
N VAL A 147 -8.04 31.67 -31.30
CA VAL A 147 -9.13 30.90 -30.73
C VAL A 147 -9.79 31.74 -29.65
N LEU A 148 -11.02 32.17 -29.89
CA LEU A 148 -11.85 32.92 -28.95
C LEU A 148 -12.83 31.93 -28.32
N VAL A 149 -12.72 31.72 -27.01
CA VAL A 149 -13.65 30.87 -26.26
C VAL A 149 -14.71 31.76 -25.64
N ARG A 150 -15.96 31.56 -26.03
CA ARG A 150 -17.13 32.27 -25.52
C ARG A 150 -17.93 31.42 -24.57
N GLN A 151 -18.44 32.04 -23.51
CA GLN A 151 -19.45 31.45 -22.64
C GLN A 151 -20.69 32.35 -22.68
N GLY A 152 -21.77 31.86 -23.30
CA GLY A 152 -22.87 32.73 -23.72
C GLY A 152 -22.41 33.77 -24.75
N ASP A 153 -22.78 35.04 -24.56
CA ASP A 153 -22.45 36.15 -25.49
C ASP A 153 -21.08 36.81 -25.19
N GLN A 154 -20.37 36.40 -24.14
CA GLN A 154 -19.10 37.02 -23.74
C GLN A 154 -17.89 36.18 -24.16
N VAL A 155 -16.88 36.83 -24.73
CA VAL A 155 -15.56 36.23 -24.96
C VAL A 155 -14.84 36.17 -23.61
N ALA A 156 -14.61 34.94 -23.12
CA ALA A 156 -14.04 34.69 -21.80
C ALA A 156 -12.54 34.37 -21.86
N GLU A 157 -12.08 33.70 -22.92
CA GLU A 157 -10.67 33.37 -23.11
C GLU A 157 -10.25 33.60 -24.57
N THR A 158 -9.00 33.96 -24.80
CA THR A 158 -8.45 34.19 -26.15
C THR A 158 -7.04 33.65 -26.23
N TYR A 159 -6.76 32.88 -27.29
CA TYR A 159 -5.48 32.24 -27.52
C TYR A 159 -4.91 32.60 -28.90
N ASP A 160 -3.67 33.07 -28.93
CA ASP A 160 -2.90 33.31 -30.16
C ASP A 160 -2.18 32.01 -30.57
N ALA A 161 -2.92 31.17 -31.28
CA ALA A 161 -2.59 29.79 -31.54
C ALA A 161 -1.74 29.58 -32.80
N SER A 162 -1.01 28.48 -32.81
CA SER A 162 -0.25 27.93 -33.94
C SER A 162 -0.52 26.44 -34.07
N THR A 163 -0.50 25.93 -35.31
CA THR A 163 -0.55 24.49 -35.59
C THR A 163 0.79 23.77 -35.41
N ARG A 164 1.90 24.50 -35.26
CA ARG A 164 3.26 23.92 -35.16
C ARG A 164 3.57 23.48 -33.73
N LYS A 165 3.94 22.21 -33.52
CA LYS A 165 4.22 21.64 -32.18
C LYS A 165 5.44 22.24 -31.47
N ASN A 166 6.39 22.81 -32.21
CA ASN A 166 7.68 23.26 -31.70
C ASN A 166 7.73 24.76 -31.34
N VAL A 167 6.59 25.46 -31.36
CA VAL A 167 6.51 26.89 -30.98
C VAL A 167 5.69 27.06 -29.70
N LYS A 168 6.03 28.08 -28.89
CA LYS A 168 5.27 28.40 -27.65
C LYS A 168 3.79 28.71 -27.89
N GLY A 169 3.44 29.09 -29.13
CA GLY A 169 2.06 29.34 -29.54
C GLY A 169 1.27 28.09 -29.90
N TYR A 170 1.83 26.88 -29.75
CA TYR A 170 1.12 25.65 -30.13
C TYR A 170 -0.19 25.51 -29.35
N LEU A 171 -1.31 25.34 -30.07
CA LEU A 171 -2.66 25.41 -29.50
C LEU A 171 -2.84 24.50 -28.28
N LEU A 172 -2.42 23.24 -28.36
CA LEU A 172 -2.55 22.27 -27.27
C LEU A 172 -1.81 22.73 -26.00
N THR A 173 -0.67 23.42 -26.15
CA THR A 173 0.10 23.90 -25.00
C THR A 173 -0.56 25.11 -24.36
N GLN A 174 -1.14 26.00 -25.16
CA GLN A 174 -1.85 27.17 -24.65
C GLN A 174 -3.19 26.80 -24.00
N ALA A 175 -3.95 25.89 -24.63
CA ALA A 175 -5.25 25.44 -24.14
C ALA A 175 -5.17 24.64 -22.83
N ARG A 176 -3.98 24.21 -22.36
CA ARG A 176 -3.81 23.64 -21.01
C ARG A 176 -4.19 24.62 -19.90
N ALA A 177 -4.05 25.92 -20.13
CA ALA A 177 -4.39 26.97 -19.17
C ALA A 177 -5.89 27.33 -19.18
N SER A 178 -6.67 26.82 -20.14
CA SER A 178 -8.10 27.07 -20.28
C SER A 178 -8.88 26.52 -19.10
N LYS A 179 -9.85 27.31 -18.61
CA LYS A 179 -10.83 26.91 -17.60
C LYS A 179 -12.14 26.42 -18.20
N LEU A 180 -12.38 26.69 -19.50
CA LEU A 180 -13.67 26.44 -20.16
C LEU A 180 -13.65 25.25 -21.10
N ILE A 181 -12.56 25.07 -21.84
CA ILE A 181 -12.38 24.00 -22.83
C ILE A 181 -11.16 23.12 -22.54
N GLU A 182 -11.23 21.89 -23.02
CA GLU A 182 -10.11 20.98 -23.21
C GLU A 182 -9.89 20.79 -24.72
N VAL A 183 -8.62 20.78 -25.12
CA VAL A 183 -8.21 20.55 -26.52
C VAL A 183 -7.32 19.33 -26.55
N THR A 184 -7.56 18.41 -27.48
CA THR A 184 -6.70 17.24 -27.74
C THR A 184 -6.40 17.10 -29.24
N GLU A 185 -5.42 16.29 -29.62
CA GLU A 185 -5.17 15.98 -31.04
C GLU A 185 -6.01 14.78 -31.47
N GLN A 186 -6.62 14.86 -32.65
CA GLN A 186 -7.25 13.71 -33.26
C GLN A 186 -6.20 12.70 -33.72
N ARG A 187 -6.36 11.45 -33.29
CA ARG A 187 -5.41 10.38 -33.58
C ARG A 187 -5.33 10.11 -35.08
N GLY A 188 -4.13 10.25 -35.66
CA GLY A 188 -3.87 9.99 -37.08
C GLY A 188 -4.14 11.17 -38.02
N ALA A 189 -4.60 12.32 -37.51
CA ALA A 189 -4.81 13.53 -38.29
C ALA A 189 -3.57 14.45 -38.28
N SER A 190 -3.32 15.11 -39.42
CA SER A 190 -2.34 16.21 -39.48
C SER A 190 -2.98 17.51 -39.02
N GLN A 191 -2.25 18.30 -38.22
CA GLN A 191 -2.74 19.58 -37.69
C GLN A 191 -2.70 20.65 -38.77
N THR A 192 -3.87 21.12 -39.21
CA THR A 192 -4.04 22.17 -40.22
C THR A 192 -4.71 23.39 -39.61
N LYS A 193 -4.50 24.56 -40.21
CA LYS A 193 -5.14 25.80 -39.70
C LYS A 193 -6.66 25.62 -39.83
N PRO A 194 -7.43 25.69 -38.73
CA PRO A 194 -8.87 25.55 -38.84
C PRO A 194 -9.48 26.71 -39.64
N VAL A 195 -10.54 26.44 -40.38
CA VAL A 195 -11.30 27.46 -41.11
C VAL A 195 -11.94 28.42 -40.09
N ALA A 196 -12.01 29.71 -40.42
CA ALA A 196 -12.70 30.69 -39.60
C ALA A 196 -14.20 30.34 -39.49
N GLN A 197 -14.63 29.97 -38.29
CA GLN A 197 -16.01 29.58 -37.98
C GLN A 197 -16.26 29.69 -36.48
N THR A 198 -17.53 29.85 -36.10
CA THR A 198 -17.98 29.72 -34.71
C THR A 198 -18.73 28.41 -34.57
N VAL A 199 -18.29 27.55 -33.67
CA VAL A 199 -18.93 26.26 -33.41
C VAL A 199 -19.27 26.15 -31.93
N ALA A 200 -20.51 25.75 -31.64
CA ALA A 200 -20.91 25.39 -30.29
C ALA A 200 -20.16 24.13 -29.88
N VAL A 201 -19.45 24.20 -28.75
CA VAL A 201 -18.82 23.02 -28.16
C VAL A 201 -19.91 22.32 -27.36
N PRO A 202 -20.11 21.00 -27.52
CA PRO A 202 -21.07 20.27 -26.74
C PRO A 202 -20.81 20.52 -25.26
N ASP A 203 -21.89 20.79 -24.51
CA ASP A 203 -21.82 20.93 -23.07
C ASP A 203 -21.16 19.68 -22.49
N ALA A 204 -20.21 19.88 -21.57
CA ALA A 204 -19.71 18.77 -20.81
C ALA A 204 -20.89 18.14 -20.08
N ALA A 205 -20.82 16.82 -19.84
CA ALA A 205 -21.71 16.22 -18.86
C ALA A 205 -21.66 17.12 -17.60
N PRO A 206 -22.82 17.47 -17.02
CA PRO A 206 -22.85 18.38 -15.88
C PRO A 206 -21.81 17.91 -14.86
N ALA A 207 -21.00 18.86 -14.33
CA ALA A 207 -20.09 18.51 -13.25
C ALA A 207 -20.90 17.72 -12.22
N PRO A 208 -20.39 16.58 -11.73
CA PRO A 208 -21.09 15.86 -10.69
C PRO A 208 -21.40 16.87 -9.60
N ALA A 209 -22.69 17.01 -9.29
CA ALA A 209 -23.09 17.82 -8.15
C ALA A 209 -22.26 17.36 -6.95
N PRO A 210 -21.79 18.25 -6.05
CA PRO A 210 -21.22 17.79 -4.78
C PRO A 210 -22.24 16.82 -4.20
N ALA A 211 -21.80 15.58 -3.97
CA ALA A 211 -22.69 14.47 -3.67
C ALA A 211 -23.65 14.86 -2.55
N ALA A 212 -24.88 15.18 -2.92
CA ALA A 212 -25.97 15.27 -1.98
C ALA A 212 -26.34 13.82 -1.68
N ASN A 213 -25.72 13.31 -0.60
CA ASN A 213 -25.71 11.94 -0.12
C ASN A 213 -24.66 11.06 -0.81
N GLY A 214 -23.66 10.65 -0.03
CA GLY A 214 -22.59 9.73 -0.42
C GLY A 214 -23.09 8.30 -0.66
N GLU A 215 -23.97 8.13 -1.64
CA GLU A 215 -24.25 6.82 -2.21
C GLU A 215 -23.15 6.49 -3.21
N VAL A 216 -22.19 5.70 -2.73
CA VAL A 216 -21.23 5.02 -3.59
C VAL A 216 -22.03 3.99 -4.40
N ALA A 217 -21.84 3.95 -5.73
CA ALA A 217 -22.45 2.90 -6.55
C ALA A 217 -22.06 1.54 -5.99
N ARG A 218 -23.02 0.60 -5.92
CA ARG A 218 -22.87 -0.76 -5.36
C ARG A 218 -21.49 -1.35 -5.72
N LEU A 219 -20.57 -1.37 -4.75
CA LEU A 219 -19.20 -1.83 -4.97
C LEU A 219 -19.19 -3.35 -5.15
N ASP A 220 -18.66 -3.80 -6.27
CA ASP A 220 -18.35 -5.22 -6.49
C ASP A 220 -17.03 -5.55 -5.74
N PRO A 221 -16.91 -6.69 -5.04
CA PRO A 221 -15.63 -7.19 -4.54
C PRO A 221 -14.48 -7.10 -5.58
N ALA A 222 -14.78 -7.24 -6.87
CA ALA A 222 -13.81 -7.09 -7.96
C ALA A 222 -13.16 -5.69 -8.03
N GLU A 223 -13.84 -4.62 -7.59
CA GLU A 223 -13.28 -3.26 -7.57
C GLU A 223 -12.18 -3.10 -6.51
N TYR A 224 -12.34 -3.79 -5.37
CA TYR A 224 -11.30 -3.82 -4.34
C TYR A 224 -10.05 -4.52 -4.85
N VAL A 225 -10.23 -5.67 -5.51
CA VAL A 225 -9.11 -6.45 -6.09
C VAL A 225 -8.45 -5.65 -7.20
N GLY A 226 -9.23 -5.19 -8.18
CA GLY A 226 -8.73 -4.52 -9.37
C GLY A 226 -7.96 -5.46 -10.30
N ASP A 227 -7.14 -4.87 -11.17
CA ASP A 227 -6.32 -5.58 -12.16
C ASP A 227 -4.87 -5.06 -12.10
N ALA A 228 -3.91 -5.99 -12.08
CA ALA A 228 -2.49 -5.69 -11.95
C ALA A 228 -1.92 -4.94 -13.17
N GLY A 229 -2.37 -5.29 -14.38
CA GLY A 229 -1.92 -4.64 -15.62
C GLY A 229 -2.45 -3.22 -15.75
N ALA A 230 -3.70 -3.00 -15.37
CA ALA A 230 -4.36 -1.71 -15.28
C ALA A 230 -3.97 -0.90 -14.04
N ARG A 231 -3.33 -1.56 -13.05
CA ARG A 231 -2.96 -1.02 -11.74
C ARG A 231 -4.14 -0.43 -10.99
N THR A 232 -5.25 -1.16 -10.96
CA THR A 232 -6.45 -0.77 -10.19
C THR A 232 -6.57 -1.59 -8.91
N GLY A 233 -7.43 -1.14 -8.00
CA GLY A 233 -7.62 -1.78 -6.70
C GLY A 233 -6.32 -2.00 -5.93
N PHE A 234 -6.29 -3.00 -5.04
CA PHE A 234 -5.04 -3.37 -4.37
C PHE A 234 -4.07 -4.15 -5.28
N ALA A 235 -4.49 -4.69 -6.43
CA ALA A 235 -3.59 -5.30 -7.40
C ALA A 235 -2.56 -4.29 -7.97
N GLY A 236 -2.89 -2.99 -8.01
CA GLY A 236 -1.92 -1.94 -8.34
C GLY A 236 -0.69 -1.89 -7.41
N LEU A 237 -0.81 -2.44 -6.18
CA LEU A 237 0.27 -2.49 -5.20
C LEU A 237 1.34 -3.54 -5.52
N GLU A 238 1.10 -4.46 -6.45
CA GLU A 238 2.08 -5.48 -6.88
C GLU A 238 3.35 -4.85 -7.46
N THR A 239 3.24 -3.65 -8.02
CA THR A 239 4.38 -2.93 -8.63
C THR A 239 5.26 -2.18 -7.62
N ILE A 240 4.95 -2.30 -6.33
CA ILE A 240 5.60 -1.54 -5.25
C ILE A 240 6.10 -2.54 -4.21
N ASP A 241 7.40 -2.82 -4.26
CA ASP A 241 8.05 -3.83 -3.42
C ASP A 241 8.23 -3.36 -1.96
N GLU A 242 8.31 -2.06 -1.71
CA GLU A 242 8.56 -1.53 -0.37
C GLU A 242 7.40 -1.72 0.63
N ILE A 243 6.21 -2.12 0.17
CA ILE A 243 5.03 -2.33 1.01
C ILE A 243 5.22 -3.57 1.89
N THR A 244 4.96 -3.41 3.20
CA THR A 244 5.15 -4.47 4.20
C THR A 244 3.86 -4.90 4.89
N MET A 245 2.79 -4.11 4.75
CA MET A 245 1.48 -4.42 5.32
C MET A 245 0.35 -3.83 4.47
N VAL A 246 -0.78 -4.52 4.40
CA VAL A 246 -1.95 -4.12 3.61
C VAL A 246 -3.21 -4.14 4.47
N ALA A 247 -3.99 -3.06 4.43
CA ALA A 247 -5.25 -2.93 5.16
C ALA A 247 -6.34 -2.32 4.26
N VAL A 248 -7.57 -2.81 4.43
CA VAL A 248 -8.75 -2.36 3.65
C VAL A 248 -9.86 -1.92 4.63
N PRO A 249 -9.66 -0.81 5.36
CA PRO A 249 -10.55 -0.41 6.45
C PRO A 249 -12.00 -0.15 6.00
N ASP A 250 -12.17 0.36 4.78
CA ASP A 250 -13.48 0.72 4.24
C ASP A 250 -14.30 -0.44 3.71
N LEU A 251 -13.72 -1.65 3.65
CA LEU A 251 -14.52 -2.87 3.45
C LEU A 251 -15.61 -2.97 4.53
N MET A 252 -15.29 -2.58 5.76
CA MET A 252 -16.25 -2.58 6.86
C MET A 252 -17.26 -1.44 6.75
N SER A 253 -16.89 -0.31 6.16
CA SER A 253 -17.84 0.76 5.84
C SER A 253 -18.86 0.30 4.79
N ALA A 254 -18.39 -0.33 3.71
CA ALA A 254 -19.27 -0.91 2.69
C ALA A 254 -20.20 -1.99 3.27
N TYR A 255 -19.70 -2.79 4.21
CA TYR A 255 -20.50 -3.75 4.95
C TYR A 255 -21.61 -3.09 5.79
N GLU A 256 -21.28 -2.06 6.58
CA GLU A 256 -22.28 -1.34 7.40
C GLU A 256 -23.34 -0.62 6.55
N ARG A 257 -23.00 -0.20 5.33
CA ARG A 257 -23.95 0.39 4.37
C ARG A 257 -24.81 -0.65 3.67
N GLY A 258 -24.48 -1.94 3.77
CA GLY A 258 -25.15 -3.03 3.05
C GLY A 258 -24.78 -3.11 1.56
N ASP A 259 -23.68 -2.46 1.16
CA ASP A 259 -23.15 -2.54 -0.21
C ASP A 259 -22.53 -3.92 -0.47
N ILE A 260 -21.94 -4.50 0.59
CA ILE A 260 -21.29 -5.80 0.61
C ILE A 260 -21.87 -6.63 1.75
N ASP A 261 -22.15 -7.91 1.49
CA ASP A 261 -22.57 -8.88 2.49
C ASP A 261 -21.38 -9.66 3.08
N ASP A 262 -21.66 -10.61 3.97
CA ASP A 262 -20.63 -11.46 4.60
C ASP A 262 -19.78 -12.21 3.56
N GLU A 263 -20.37 -12.63 2.43
CA GLU A 263 -19.65 -13.30 1.35
C GLU A 263 -18.70 -12.36 0.62
N GLY A 264 -19.14 -11.14 0.32
CA GLY A 264 -18.27 -10.13 -0.26
C GLY A 264 -17.14 -9.71 0.68
N VAL A 265 -17.38 -9.58 1.99
CA VAL A 265 -16.31 -9.35 2.98
C VAL A 265 -15.27 -10.47 2.91
N ARG A 266 -15.72 -11.73 2.93
CA ARG A 266 -14.79 -12.87 2.85
C ARG A 266 -14.00 -12.87 1.55
N THR A 267 -14.65 -12.56 0.44
CA THR A 267 -14.04 -12.54 -0.89
C THR A 267 -12.91 -11.51 -0.94
N VAL A 268 -13.15 -10.28 -0.47
CA VAL A 268 -12.13 -9.23 -0.44
C VAL A 268 -11.01 -9.58 0.53
N GLN A 269 -11.32 -10.07 1.73
CA GLN A 269 -10.29 -10.47 2.69
C GLN A 269 -9.42 -11.61 2.16
N LEU A 270 -10.00 -12.65 1.55
CA LEU A 270 -9.26 -13.73 0.91
C LEU A 270 -8.34 -13.21 -0.20
N ALA A 271 -8.84 -12.28 -1.01
CA ALA A 271 -8.04 -11.73 -2.10
C ALA A 271 -6.86 -10.88 -1.58
N VAL A 272 -7.02 -10.13 -0.47
CA VAL A 272 -5.91 -9.44 0.22
C VAL A 272 -4.91 -10.44 0.81
N ILE A 273 -5.39 -11.55 1.38
CA ILE A 273 -4.51 -12.63 1.88
C ILE A 273 -3.71 -13.23 0.73
N SER A 274 -4.36 -13.61 -0.37
CA SER A 274 -3.72 -14.18 -1.54
C SER A 274 -2.69 -13.23 -2.16
N HIS A 275 -2.98 -11.94 -2.21
CA HIS A 275 -2.01 -10.91 -2.60
C HIS A 275 -0.77 -10.94 -1.72
N CYS A 276 -0.94 -10.95 -0.39
CA CYS A 276 0.19 -10.99 0.55
C CYS A 276 0.99 -12.31 0.45
N GLU A 277 0.32 -13.43 0.17
CA GLU A 277 0.96 -14.73 -0.04
C GLU A 277 1.78 -14.78 -1.34
N GLN A 278 1.28 -14.17 -2.41
CA GLN A 278 1.96 -14.12 -3.71
C GLN A 278 3.20 -13.23 -3.66
N MET A 279 3.09 -12.06 -3.02
CA MET A 279 4.23 -11.14 -2.90
C MET A 279 5.27 -11.63 -1.90
N GLY A 280 4.87 -12.31 -0.82
CA GLY A 280 5.77 -12.95 0.14
C GLY A 280 6.52 -12.01 1.09
N ASP A 281 6.45 -10.70 0.87
CA ASP A 281 7.13 -9.62 1.59
C ASP A 281 6.20 -8.83 2.54
N ARG A 282 4.88 -8.95 2.37
CA ARG A 282 3.87 -8.15 3.08
C ARG A 282 2.84 -8.98 3.85
N VAL A 283 2.18 -8.36 4.84
CA VAL A 283 1.20 -9.04 5.72
C VAL A 283 -0.14 -8.29 5.75
N ALA A 284 -1.24 -9.02 5.59
CA ALA A 284 -2.59 -8.48 5.69
C ALA A 284 -2.96 -8.17 7.15
N VAL A 285 -3.48 -6.96 7.38
CA VAL A 285 -4.04 -6.52 8.66
C VAL A 285 -5.56 -6.46 8.50
N LEU A 286 -6.24 -7.52 8.94
CA LEU A 286 -7.68 -7.70 8.76
C LEU A 286 -8.45 -7.25 10.00
N ASP A 287 -9.67 -6.79 9.75
CA ASP A 287 -10.65 -6.42 10.76
C ASP A 287 -11.82 -7.42 10.73
N THR A 288 -12.47 -7.63 11.88
CA THR A 288 -13.73 -8.38 11.90
C THR A 288 -14.89 -7.49 11.43
N PRO A 289 -16.01 -8.07 10.94
CA PRO A 289 -17.27 -7.33 10.85
C PRO A 289 -17.60 -6.62 12.19
N PRO A 290 -18.26 -5.45 12.14
CA PRO A 290 -18.59 -4.68 13.34
C PRO A 290 -19.69 -5.36 14.17
N GLY A 291 -19.78 -5.01 15.45
CA GLY A 291 -20.87 -5.44 16.33
C GLY A 291 -20.83 -6.90 16.78
N LEU A 292 -19.83 -7.68 16.36
CA LEU A 292 -19.73 -9.09 16.72
C LEU A 292 -19.35 -9.28 18.19
N SER A 293 -20.02 -10.23 18.84
CA SER A 293 -19.59 -10.76 20.15
C SER A 293 -18.37 -11.66 20.01
N ALA A 294 -17.63 -11.91 21.10
CA ALA A 294 -16.48 -12.81 21.07
C ALA A 294 -16.82 -14.22 20.53
N GLN A 295 -18.01 -14.74 20.85
CA GLN A 295 -18.45 -16.03 20.33
C GLN A 295 -18.76 -15.96 18.83
N ALA A 296 -19.37 -14.87 18.37
CA ALA A 296 -19.64 -14.66 16.94
C ALA A 296 -18.34 -14.48 16.15
N VAL A 297 -17.32 -13.79 16.69
CA VAL A 297 -15.98 -13.70 16.07
C VAL A 297 -15.33 -15.07 15.94
N ARG A 298 -15.50 -15.95 16.94
CA ARG A 298 -15.02 -17.33 16.85
C ARG A 298 -15.69 -18.09 15.70
N THR A 299 -17.01 -17.97 15.57
CA THR A 299 -17.76 -18.58 14.46
C THR A 299 -17.35 -18.00 13.11
N TRP A 300 -17.27 -16.67 13.00
CA TRP A 300 -16.73 -15.98 11.82
C TRP A 300 -15.36 -16.54 11.43
N ARG A 301 -14.41 -16.58 12.38
CA ARG A 301 -13.03 -17.01 12.14
C ARG A 301 -12.92 -18.48 11.71
N ASN A 302 -13.63 -19.39 12.35
CA ASN A 302 -13.47 -20.82 12.15
C ASN A 302 -14.41 -21.42 11.10
N ASP A 303 -15.68 -21.01 11.13
CA ASP A 303 -16.76 -21.71 10.42
C ASP A 303 -17.13 -20.97 9.12
N GLU A 304 -17.04 -19.64 9.11
CA GLU A 304 -17.46 -18.84 7.95
C GLU A 304 -16.28 -18.43 7.06
N ALA A 305 -15.26 -17.79 7.65
CA ALA A 305 -14.07 -17.31 6.97
C ALA A 305 -13.08 -18.43 6.65
N GLY A 306 -12.77 -19.28 7.64
CA GLY A 306 -11.92 -20.46 7.47
C GLY A 306 -10.48 -20.17 7.02
N TYR A 307 -9.96 -18.95 7.22
CA TYR A 307 -8.64 -18.55 6.74
C TYR A 307 -7.51 -19.39 7.36
N ASP A 308 -6.48 -19.72 6.60
CA ASP A 308 -5.24 -20.30 7.12
C ASP A 308 -4.06 -19.71 6.36
N SER A 309 -3.47 -18.65 6.92
CA SER A 309 -2.34 -17.98 6.29
C SER A 309 -1.38 -17.41 7.32
N ARG A 310 -0.09 -17.61 7.04
CA ARG A 310 0.99 -16.95 7.78
C ARG A 310 1.14 -15.47 7.42
N TYR A 311 0.60 -15.03 6.28
CA TYR A 311 0.68 -13.65 5.80
C TYR A 311 -0.55 -12.83 6.16
N ALA A 312 -1.32 -13.25 7.16
CA ALA A 312 -2.53 -12.57 7.59
C ALA A 312 -2.64 -12.49 9.11
N THR A 313 -3.25 -11.41 9.59
CA THR A 313 -3.59 -11.18 10.99
C THR A 313 -5.01 -10.65 11.09
N LEU A 314 -5.72 -11.00 12.16
CA LEU A 314 -7.08 -10.49 12.43
C LEU A 314 -7.08 -9.81 13.79
N TYR A 315 -7.57 -8.57 13.85
CA TYR A 315 -7.66 -7.79 15.07
C TYR A 315 -9.11 -7.54 15.50
N TYR A 316 -9.35 -7.62 16.80
CA TYR A 316 -10.67 -7.47 17.42
C TYR A 316 -10.51 -7.02 18.87
N PRO A 317 -11.42 -6.26 19.48
CA PRO A 317 -12.57 -5.58 18.89
C PRO A 317 -12.16 -4.26 18.25
N TRP A 318 -13.13 -3.58 17.65
CA TRP A 318 -12.90 -2.25 17.12
C TRP A 318 -12.58 -1.24 18.23
N VAL A 319 -11.87 -0.18 17.84
CA VAL A 319 -11.45 0.89 18.75
C VAL A 319 -12.38 2.07 18.62
N ARG A 320 -12.64 2.78 19.72
CA ARG A 320 -13.35 4.06 19.70
C ARG A 320 -12.35 5.19 19.66
N VAL A 321 -12.55 6.14 18.76
CA VAL A 321 -11.72 7.34 18.56
C VAL A 321 -12.61 8.56 18.46
N PHE A 322 -12.05 9.75 18.67
CA PHE A 322 -12.77 11.00 18.40
C PHE A 322 -12.80 11.25 16.89
N ASP A 323 -13.98 11.41 16.32
CA ASP A 323 -14.19 11.77 14.91
C ASP A 323 -14.39 13.29 14.79
N PRO A 324 -13.43 14.02 14.19
CA PRO A 324 -13.55 15.47 14.02
C PRO A 324 -14.68 15.89 13.06
N ALA A 325 -15.05 15.05 12.09
CA ALA A 325 -16.11 15.35 11.13
C ALA A 325 -17.51 15.16 11.75
N ALA A 326 -17.67 14.18 12.64
CA ALA A 326 -18.92 13.97 13.38
C ALA A 326 -18.99 14.75 14.70
N GLY A 327 -17.87 15.29 15.20
CA GLY A 327 -17.78 16.01 16.48
C GLY A 327 -18.05 15.14 17.70
N ARG A 328 -17.94 13.81 17.57
CA ARG A 328 -18.23 12.83 18.63
C ARG A 328 -17.30 11.62 18.52
N ASN A 329 -17.27 10.80 19.56
CA ASN A 329 -16.56 9.53 19.48
C ASN A 329 -17.30 8.55 18.55
N THR A 330 -16.57 7.91 17.66
CA THR A 330 -17.07 6.84 16.78
C THR A 330 -16.23 5.58 16.93
N THR A 331 -16.79 4.45 16.54
CA THR A 331 -16.07 3.17 16.49
C THR A 331 -15.44 3.03 15.10
N VAL A 332 -14.18 2.62 15.03
CA VAL A 332 -13.44 2.43 13.76
C VAL A 332 -12.70 1.09 13.75
N PRO A 333 -12.50 0.48 12.57
CA PRO A 333 -11.67 -0.70 12.42
C PRO A 333 -10.24 -0.45 12.94
N PRO A 334 -9.64 -1.39 13.68
CA PRO A 334 -8.34 -1.18 14.31
C PRO A 334 -7.17 -1.23 13.32
N SER A 335 -7.30 -1.86 12.15
CA SER A 335 -6.19 -2.14 11.21
C SER A 335 -5.20 -0.99 10.98
N GLY A 336 -5.69 0.23 10.74
CA GLY A 336 -4.81 1.40 10.55
C GLY A 336 -4.01 1.80 11.78
N HIS A 337 -4.63 1.79 12.96
CA HIS A 337 -3.96 2.08 14.22
C HIS A 337 -2.92 1.01 14.55
N ILE A 338 -3.27 -0.25 14.31
CA ILE A 338 -2.41 -1.41 14.52
C ILE A 338 -1.17 -1.35 13.62
N ALA A 339 -1.36 -1.05 12.32
CA ALA A 339 -0.27 -0.85 11.38
C ALA A 339 0.73 0.22 11.87
N GLY A 340 0.23 1.32 12.44
CA GLY A 340 1.08 2.36 13.03
C GLY A 340 1.84 1.87 14.26
N VAL A 341 1.20 1.03 15.10
CA VAL A 341 1.86 0.42 16.26
C VAL A 341 2.95 -0.56 15.84
N TRP A 342 2.76 -1.32 14.76
CA TRP A 342 3.81 -2.16 14.19
C TRP A 342 5.02 -1.31 13.78
N ALA A 343 4.77 -0.22 13.05
CA ALA A 343 5.83 0.70 12.62
C ALA A 343 6.64 1.26 13.80
N ARG A 344 5.96 1.72 14.85
CA ARG A 344 6.62 2.22 16.06
C ARG A 344 7.41 1.13 16.79
N SER A 345 6.80 -0.04 16.95
CA SER A 345 7.43 -1.19 17.60
C SER A 345 8.74 -1.57 16.90
N ASP A 346 8.73 -1.58 15.57
CA ASP A 346 9.89 -1.90 14.76
C ASP A 346 10.98 -0.83 14.88
N ALA A 347 10.61 0.45 14.82
CA ALA A 347 11.57 1.54 14.96
C ALA A 347 12.24 1.57 16.34
N GLU A 348 11.50 1.23 17.40
CA GLU A 348 12.01 1.27 18.78
C GLU A 348 12.76 -0.01 19.20
N ARG A 349 12.35 -1.17 18.67
CA ARG A 349 12.79 -2.49 19.18
C ARG A 349 13.17 -3.50 18.11
N GLY A 350 12.98 -3.18 16.83
CA GLY A 350 13.20 -4.09 15.71
C GLY A 350 12.02 -5.02 15.44
N VAL A 351 11.93 -5.50 14.20
CA VAL A 351 10.84 -6.35 13.69
C VAL A 351 10.70 -7.69 14.42
N HIS A 352 11.78 -8.17 15.03
CA HIS A 352 11.82 -9.41 15.81
C HIS A 352 11.01 -9.32 17.12
N LYS A 353 10.70 -8.11 17.62
CA LYS A 353 9.86 -7.92 18.80
C LYS A 353 8.39 -7.97 18.41
N ALA A 354 7.61 -8.81 19.09
CA ALA A 354 6.16 -8.87 18.94
C ALA A 354 5.50 -7.51 19.20
N PRO A 355 4.70 -6.95 18.27
CA PRO A 355 4.01 -5.68 18.45
C PRO A 355 2.76 -5.81 19.34
N ALA A 356 2.87 -6.58 20.43
CA ALA A 356 1.88 -6.73 21.47
C ALA A 356 2.31 -5.99 22.75
N ASN A 357 1.39 -5.85 23.70
CA ASN A 357 1.55 -5.07 24.92
C ASN A 357 1.82 -3.57 24.68
N GLU A 358 1.55 -3.10 23.47
CA GLU A 358 1.71 -1.72 23.02
C GLU A 358 0.43 -0.91 23.19
N VAL A 359 0.55 0.35 23.59
CA VAL A 359 -0.60 1.27 23.72
C VAL A 359 -1.02 1.78 22.35
N ILE A 360 -2.33 1.77 22.07
CA ILE A 360 -2.89 2.39 20.88
C ILE A 360 -3.16 3.86 21.17
N ARG A 361 -2.39 4.75 20.54
CA ARG A 361 -2.55 6.21 20.67
C ARG A 361 -3.81 6.64 19.90
N GLY A 362 -4.58 7.56 20.49
CA GLY A 362 -5.84 8.07 19.91
C GLY A 362 -7.08 7.24 20.24
N ALA A 363 -6.92 5.98 20.67
CA ALA A 363 -8.03 5.16 21.13
C ALA A 363 -8.50 5.62 22.53
N VAL A 364 -9.78 5.96 22.66
CA VAL A 364 -10.40 6.43 23.91
C VAL A 364 -11.18 5.34 24.63
N ASP A 365 -11.74 4.38 23.89
CA ASP A 365 -12.39 3.19 24.46
C ASP A 365 -12.38 2.05 23.42
N LEU A 366 -12.99 0.92 23.77
CA LEU A 366 -13.22 -0.20 22.85
C LEU A 366 -14.72 -0.33 22.54
N GLU A 367 -15.03 -0.90 21.38
CA GLU A 367 -16.39 -1.30 21.04
C GLU A 367 -16.95 -2.29 22.07
N LEU A 368 -16.16 -3.33 22.37
CA LEU A 368 -16.44 -4.33 23.40
C LEU A 368 -15.24 -4.47 24.33
N ARG A 369 -15.49 -4.53 25.65
CA ARG A 369 -14.42 -4.80 26.63
C ARG A 369 -14.34 -6.29 26.92
N LEU A 370 -13.29 -6.92 26.40
CA LEU A 370 -13.11 -8.37 26.54
C LEU A 370 -12.66 -8.79 27.95
N SER A 371 -13.40 -9.75 28.50
CA SER A 371 -13.02 -10.54 29.66
C SER A 371 -11.88 -11.50 29.34
N LYS A 372 -11.30 -12.10 30.39
CA LYS A 372 -10.29 -13.15 30.21
C LYS A 372 -10.87 -14.37 29.50
N GLY A 373 -12.06 -14.83 29.88
CA GLY A 373 -12.70 -16.01 29.30
C GLY A 373 -12.98 -15.85 27.81
N GLU A 374 -13.44 -14.66 27.38
CA GLU A 374 -13.65 -14.37 25.96
C GLU A 374 -12.34 -14.37 25.17
N GLN A 375 -11.26 -13.81 25.74
CA GLN A 375 -9.95 -13.86 25.13
C GLN A 375 -9.41 -15.31 25.02
N ASP A 376 -9.63 -16.14 26.05
CA ASP A 376 -9.19 -17.54 26.06
C ASP A 376 -9.85 -18.35 24.92
N LEU A 377 -11.03 -17.93 24.43
CA LEU A 377 -11.69 -18.52 23.25
C LEU A 377 -11.06 -18.07 21.92
N LEU A 378 -10.61 -16.81 21.84
CA LEU A 378 -10.18 -16.15 20.61
C LEU A 378 -8.69 -16.31 20.32
N ASN A 379 -7.85 -16.31 21.35
CA ASN A 379 -6.40 -16.35 21.19
C ASN A 379 -5.90 -17.66 20.52
N PRO A 380 -6.43 -18.87 20.85
CA PRO A 380 -6.02 -20.11 20.20
C PRO A 380 -6.23 -20.14 18.68
N ILE A 381 -7.21 -19.40 18.17
CA ILE A 381 -7.58 -19.35 16.74
C ILE A 381 -6.95 -18.16 15.99
N GLY A 382 -5.95 -17.51 16.60
CA GLY A 382 -5.15 -16.46 15.96
C GLY A 382 -5.79 -15.07 15.92
N VAL A 383 -6.88 -14.85 16.67
CA VAL A 383 -7.49 -13.51 16.79
C VAL A 383 -6.70 -12.68 17.80
N ASN A 384 -6.19 -11.54 17.35
CA ASN A 384 -5.40 -10.63 18.17
C ASN A 384 -6.31 -9.65 18.92
N CYS A 385 -6.49 -9.90 20.21
CA CYS A 385 -7.38 -9.10 21.04
C CYS A 385 -6.78 -7.73 21.40
N VAL A 386 -7.55 -6.66 21.28
CA VAL A 386 -7.26 -5.34 21.87
C VAL A 386 -8.00 -5.23 23.20
N ARG A 387 -7.31 -4.78 24.26
CA ARG A 387 -7.85 -4.76 25.62
C ARG A 387 -7.55 -3.46 26.36
N ALA A 388 -8.53 -3.00 27.12
CA ALA A 388 -8.37 -1.88 28.05
C ALA A 388 -7.88 -2.41 29.41
N PHE A 389 -6.77 -1.86 29.90
CA PHE A 389 -6.23 -2.16 31.22
C PHE A 389 -6.25 -0.90 32.09
N PRO A 390 -6.87 -0.95 33.29
CA PRO A 390 -6.85 0.18 34.23
C PRO A 390 -5.41 0.68 34.48
N GLY A 391 -5.19 1.99 34.31
CA GLY A 391 -3.89 2.64 34.49
C GLY A 391 -2.82 2.33 33.43
N ARG A 392 -3.10 1.44 32.46
CA ARG A 392 -2.16 1.03 31.40
C ARG A 392 -2.63 1.35 29.98
N GLY A 393 -3.85 1.85 29.83
CA GLY A 393 -4.46 2.25 28.57
C GLY A 393 -5.03 1.09 27.76
N ILE A 394 -5.40 1.39 26.51
CA ILE A 394 -5.86 0.41 25.53
C ILE A 394 -4.63 -0.17 24.82
N ARG A 395 -4.51 -1.50 24.85
CA ARG A 395 -3.32 -2.20 24.37
C ARG A 395 -3.66 -3.33 23.41
N ILE A 396 -2.76 -3.54 22.46
CA ILE A 396 -2.73 -4.78 21.68
C ILE A 396 -2.31 -5.91 22.62
N TRP A 397 -3.08 -7.00 22.63
CA TRP A 397 -2.89 -8.11 23.57
C TRP A 397 -2.86 -9.46 22.84
N GLY A 398 -2.24 -9.48 21.66
CA GLY A 398 -1.95 -10.65 20.82
C GLY A 398 -0.98 -10.27 19.70
N ALA A 399 -0.19 -11.23 19.22
CA ALA A 399 0.71 -11.05 18.06
C ALA A 399 0.82 -12.36 17.26
N ARG A 400 -0.33 -12.97 16.96
CA ARG A 400 -0.45 -14.20 16.19
C ARG A 400 -0.85 -13.94 14.74
N THR A 401 -0.40 -14.79 13.84
CA THR A 401 -0.92 -14.88 12.47
C THR A 401 -2.17 -15.76 12.45
N LEU A 402 -2.81 -15.89 11.29
CA LEU A 402 -3.92 -16.81 11.09
C LEU A 402 -3.48 -18.25 10.78
N SER A 403 -2.18 -18.54 10.83
CA SER A 403 -1.64 -19.84 10.45
C SER A 403 -1.94 -20.93 11.49
N SER A 404 -2.32 -22.11 11.00
CA SER A 404 -2.41 -23.34 11.79
C SER A 404 -1.04 -23.96 12.10
N ASP A 405 0.00 -23.62 11.32
CA ASP A 405 1.37 -24.10 11.50
C ASP A 405 2.02 -23.44 12.74
N PRO A 406 2.42 -24.22 13.78
CA PRO A 406 3.11 -23.69 14.95
C PRO A 406 4.41 -22.94 14.64
N ALA A 407 5.08 -23.22 13.52
CA ALA A 407 6.28 -22.50 13.10
C ALA A 407 5.98 -21.05 12.72
N TRP A 408 4.80 -20.79 12.14
CA TRP A 408 4.37 -19.48 11.65
C TRP A 408 3.32 -18.80 12.51
N ARG A 409 3.02 -19.37 13.69
CA ARG A 409 2.03 -18.85 14.64
C ARG A 409 2.23 -17.37 14.98
N TYR A 410 3.48 -16.92 15.14
CA TYR A 410 3.78 -15.58 15.65
C TYR A 410 4.09 -14.58 14.54
N LEU A 411 3.48 -13.41 14.65
CA LEU A 411 3.60 -12.32 13.69
C LEU A 411 5.05 -11.83 13.55
N ASN A 412 5.74 -11.60 14.67
CA ASN A 412 7.13 -11.13 14.64
C ASN A 412 8.07 -12.13 13.97
N VAL A 413 7.77 -13.43 14.03
CA VAL A 413 8.56 -14.45 13.32
C VAL A 413 8.34 -14.31 11.82
N ARG A 414 7.09 -14.25 11.34
CA ARG A 414 6.83 -14.07 9.90
C ARG A 414 7.43 -12.77 9.37
N ARG A 415 7.23 -11.65 10.08
CA ARG A 415 7.77 -10.34 9.69
C ARG A 415 9.29 -10.30 9.70
N LEU A 416 9.94 -10.98 10.66
CA LEU A 416 11.40 -11.13 10.66
C LEU A 416 11.88 -11.90 9.42
N PHE A 417 11.20 -12.99 9.04
CA PHE A 417 11.58 -13.72 7.82
C PHE A 417 11.39 -12.86 6.56
N ASN A 418 10.29 -12.12 6.42
CA ASN A 418 10.11 -11.20 5.29
C ASN A 418 11.24 -10.18 5.22
N TYR A 419 11.61 -9.58 6.36
CA TYR A 419 12.72 -8.64 6.45
C TYR A 419 14.06 -9.26 6.04
N LEU A 420 14.38 -10.47 6.52
CA LEU A 420 15.64 -11.15 6.20
C LEU A 420 15.68 -11.55 4.72
N GLU A 421 14.60 -12.14 4.21
CA GLU A 421 14.46 -12.58 2.81
C GLU A 421 14.68 -11.39 1.86
N GLU A 422 13.98 -10.28 2.09
CA GLU A 422 14.05 -9.08 1.24
C GLU A 422 15.41 -8.36 1.34
N SER A 423 15.96 -8.24 2.55
CA SER A 423 17.31 -7.65 2.73
C SER A 423 18.38 -8.47 2.00
N ILE A 424 18.32 -9.80 2.10
CA ILE A 424 19.27 -10.68 1.42
C ILE A 424 19.07 -10.61 -0.10
N LEU A 425 17.82 -10.59 -0.58
CA LEU A 425 17.50 -10.46 -2.00
C LEU A 425 18.11 -9.19 -2.60
N LEU A 426 17.85 -8.03 -2.00
CA LEU A 426 18.38 -6.75 -2.49
C LEU A 426 19.90 -6.65 -2.33
N GLY A 427 20.43 -7.12 -1.20
CA GLY A 427 21.87 -7.08 -0.90
C GLY A 427 22.72 -8.05 -1.73
N THR A 428 22.11 -9.04 -2.40
CA THR A 428 22.81 -10.04 -3.21
C THR A 428 22.57 -9.93 -4.71
N GLN A 429 21.93 -8.87 -5.19
CA GLN A 429 21.71 -8.65 -6.64
C GLN A 429 23.00 -8.67 -7.48
N TRP A 430 24.14 -8.29 -6.90
CA TRP A 430 25.45 -8.32 -7.58
C TRP A 430 25.92 -9.73 -7.94
N VAL A 431 25.32 -10.80 -7.40
CA VAL A 431 25.66 -12.20 -7.69
C VAL A 431 25.26 -12.60 -9.12
N VAL A 432 24.25 -11.92 -9.69
CA VAL A 432 23.72 -12.27 -11.01
C VAL A 432 24.76 -12.00 -12.09
N PHE A 433 24.99 -12.98 -12.97
CA PHE A 433 26.00 -12.98 -14.04
C PHE A 433 27.47 -13.03 -13.58
N GLU A 434 27.75 -13.24 -12.30
CA GLU A 434 29.11 -13.52 -11.83
C GLU A 434 29.55 -14.95 -12.18
N PRO A 435 30.86 -15.21 -12.34
CA PRO A 435 31.37 -16.57 -12.55
C PRO A 435 30.94 -17.52 -11.42
N ASN A 436 30.26 -18.62 -11.79
CA ASN A 436 29.80 -19.63 -10.84
C ASN A 436 30.96 -20.52 -10.38
N ASP A 437 31.73 -20.04 -9.39
CA ASP A 437 32.90 -20.71 -8.83
C ASP A 437 32.96 -20.65 -7.29
N ASP A 438 33.93 -21.34 -6.69
CA ASP A 438 34.14 -21.37 -5.23
C ASP A 438 34.37 -19.97 -4.63
N ARG A 439 34.87 -19.00 -5.42
CA ARG A 439 35.12 -17.63 -4.98
C ARG A 439 33.79 -16.87 -4.85
N LEU A 440 32.88 -17.02 -5.80
CA LEU A 440 31.53 -16.47 -5.72
C LEU A 440 30.80 -17.04 -4.49
N TRP A 441 30.77 -18.36 -4.34
CA TRP A 441 30.08 -19.01 -3.23
C TRP A 441 30.64 -18.56 -1.87
N SER A 442 31.96 -18.47 -1.75
CA SER A 442 32.60 -17.96 -0.54
C SER A 442 32.23 -16.49 -0.27
N SER A 443 32.03 -15.68 -1.30
CA SER A 443 31.61 -14.29 -1.16
C SER A 443 30.15 -14.18 -0.71
N ILE A 444 29.24 -14.99 -1.28
CA ILE A 444 27.84 -15.10 -0.82
C ILE A 444 27.81 -15.48 0.66
N ARG A 445 28.49 -16.57 1.04
CA ARG A 445 28.52 -17.03 2.45
C ARG A 445 29.01 -15.94 3.39
N ARG A 446 30.09 -15.22 3.03
CA ARG A 446 30.65 -14.15 3.88
C ARG A 446 29.66 -13.00 4.09
N ASN A 447 29.02 -12.50 3.04
CA ASN A 447 28.09 -11.36 3.14
C ASN A 447 26.83 -11.71 3.93
N VAL A 448 26.21 -12.84 3.59
CA VAL A 448 24.99 -13.30 4.30
C VAL A 448 25.31 -13.61 5.76
N SER A 449 26.44 -14.28 6.04
CA SER A 449 26.83 -14.55 7.44
C SER A 449 27.15 -13.28 8.22
N ALA A 450 27.75 -12.27 7.60
CA ALA A 450 28.02 -11.00 8.25
C ALA A 450 26.73 -10.28 8.64
N PHE A 451 25.74 -10.26 7.73
CA PHE A 451 24.41 -9.71 7.99
C PHE A 451 23.68 -10.43 9.12
N LEU A 452 23.58 -11.76 9.05
CA LEU A 452 22.91 -12.56 10.09
C LEU A 452 23.63 -12.48 11.45
N THR A 453 24.95 -12.28 11.45
CA THR A 453 25.71 -12.01 12.69
C THR A 453 25.29 -10.69 13.33
N GLU A 454 25.07 -9.65 12.53
CA GLU A 454 24.59 -8.36 13.03
C GLU A 454 23.16 -8.49 13.59
N GLU A 455 22.27 -9.19 12.89
CA GLU A 455 20.90 -9.44 13.37
C GLU A 455 20.88 -10.29 14.65
N TRP A 456 21.76 -11.28 14.78
CA TRP A 456 21.94 -12.03 16.02
C TRP A 456 22.43 -11.13 17.16
N ARG A 457 23.42 -10.25 16.92
CA ARG A 457 23.92 -9.29 17.93
C ARG A 457 22.85 -8.31 18.39
N ARG A 458 21.90 -7.97 17.50
CA ARG A 458 20.72 -7.15 17.81
C ARG A 458 19.64 -7.90 18.58
N GLY A 459 19.81 -9.21 18.80
CA GLY A 459 18.86 -10.05 19.53
C GLY A 459 17.69 -10.55 18.68
N ALA A 460 17.76 -10.44 17.35
CA ALA A 460 16.72 -10.95 16.47
C ALA A 460 16.72 -12.49 16.36
N LEU A 461 17.90 -13.09 16.50
CA LEU A 461 18.12 -14.54 16.41
C LEU A 461 18.45 -15.14 17.79
N PHE A 462 17.95 -16.35 18.04
CA PHE A 462 18.12 -17.09 19.28
C PHE A 462 19.29 -18.08 19.21
N GLY A 463 20.21 -17.98 20.15
CA GLY A 463 21.37 -18.87 20.30
C GLY A 463 22.45 -18.21 21.15
N GLN A 464 23.21 -19.00 21.91
CA GLN A 464 24.36 -18.48 22.67
C GLN A 464 25.55 -18.18 21.77
N THR A 465 25.62 -18.85 20.62
CA THR A 465 26.63 -18.64 19.58
C THR A 465 25.98 -18.42 18.22
N ALA A 466 26.70 -17.76 17.30
CA ALA A 466 26.21 -17.55 15.94
C ALA A 466 25.86 -18.87 15.22
N ALA A 467 26.60 -19.95 15.48
CA ALA A 467 26.36 -21.27 14.88
C ALA A 467 25.08 -21.96 15.39
N GLU A 468 24.62 -21.62 16.60
CA GLU A 468 23.30 -22.04 17.10
C GLU A 468 22.18 -21.17 16.52
N ALA A 469 22.48 -19.90 16.22
CA ALA A 469 21.50 -18.92 15.77
C ALA A 469 21.19 -19.03 14.27
N PHE A 470 22.18 -19.33 13.43
CA PHE A 470 21.99 -19.46 11.99
C PHE A 470 23.08 -20.32 11.32
N TYR A 471 22.80 -20.76 10.09
CA TYR A 471 23.80 -21.33 9.18
C TYR A 471 23.62 -20.78 7.76
N VAL A 472 24.71 -20.76 6.99
CA VAL A 472 24.72 -20.39 5.57
C VAL A 472 25.56 -21.40 4.80
N LYS A 473 24.92 -22.21 3.95
CA LYS A 473 25.56 -23.23 3.13
C LYS A 473 25.47 -22.85 1.65
N CYS A 474 26.63 -22.66 1.02
CA CYS A 474 26.76 -22.45 -0.42
C CYS A 474 28.14 -22.97 -0.80
N ASP A 475 28.22 -24.24 -1.18
CA ASP A 475 29.44 -24.99 -1.45
C ASP A 475 29.17 -26.08 -2.50
N ARG A 476 30.17 -26.94 -2.76
CA ARG A 476 30.07 -28.01 -3.77
C ARG A 476 29.01 -29.05 -3.46
N ASP A 477 28.62 -29.23 -2.19
CA ASP A 477 27.61 -30.23 -1.84
C ASP A 477 26.23 -29.81 -2.36
N ASN A 478 25.89 -28.52 -2.24
CA ASN A 478 24.62 -27.98 -2.74
C ASN A 478 24.72 -27.28 -4.11
N ASN A 479 25.93 -27.17 -4.67
CA ASN A 479 26.21 -26.69 -6.03
C ASN A 479 27.10 -27.68 -6.79
N PRO A 480 26.59 -28.89 -7.10
CA PRO A 480 27.31 -29.86 -7.91
C PRO A 480 27.40 -29.39 -9.38
N GLN A 481 28.23 -30.06 -10.19
CA GLN A 481 28.50 -29.67 -11.58
C GLN A 481 27.21 -29.52 -12.41
N GLU A 482 26.20 -30.35 -12.17
CA GLU A 482 24.92 -30.28 -12.86
C GLU A 482 24.17 -28.96 -12.58
N SER A 483 24.30 -28.39 -11.37
CA SER A 483 23.72 -27.07 -11.05
C SER A 483 24.51 -25.94 -11.73
N ILE A 484 25.82 -26.09 -11.82
CA ILE A 484 26.70 -25.13 -12.50
C ILE A 484 26.39 -25.11 -14.00
N ASP A 485 26.24 -26.27 -14.62
CA ASP A 485 25.90 -26.42 -16.04
C ASP A 485 24.51 -25.84 -16.37
N GLN A 486 23.62 -25.80 -15.38
CA GLN A 486 22.31 -25.13 -15.45
C GLN A 486 22.37 -23.62 -15.19
N GLY A 487 23.55 -23.07 -14.84
CA GLY A 487 23.72 -21.67 -14.49
C GLY A 487 23.10 -21.28 -13.14
N ARG A 488 22.89 -22.25 -12.23
CA ARG A 488 22.22 -22.04 -10.94
C ARG A 488 23.20 -22.11 -9.77
N VAL A 489 23.10 -21.12 -8.88
CA VAL A 489 23.73 -21.12 -7.54
C VAL A 489 22.64 -21.28 -6.48
N VAL A 490 22.85 -22.20 -5.55
CA VAL A 490 21.99 -22.48 -4.41
C VAL A 490 22.71 -22.10 -3.12
N CYS A 491 22.10 -21.21 -2.35
CA CYS A 491 22.54 -20.86 -1.01
C CYS A 491 21.43 -21.22 -0.02
N GLU A 492 21.68 -22.19 0.84
CA GLU A 492 20.75 -22.60 1.90
C GLU A 492 21.04 -21.80 3.17
N ILE A 493 19.99 -21.19 3.73
CA ILE A 493 20.09 -20.35 4.92
C ILE A 493 19.09 -20.86 5.93
N GLY A 494 19.55 -21.17 7.14
CA GLY A 494 18.68 -21.47 8.27
C GLY A 494 18.88 -20.46 9.38
N VAL A 495 17.79 -20.00 9.98
CA VAL A 495 17.79 -19.03 11.08
C VAL A 495 16.89 -19.50 12.22
N SER A 496 17.29 -19.19 13.44
CA SER A 496 16.56 -19.47 14.67
C SER A 496 15.96 -18.16 15.21
N PRO A 497 14.68 -17.85 14.96
CA PRO A 497 14.09 -16.58 15.38
C PRO A 497 13.74 -16.57 16.88
N VAL A 498 13.82 -15.40 17.53
CA VAL A 498 13.30 -15.23 18.89
C VAL A 498 11.78 -15.31 18.90
N LYS A 499 11.22 -16.13 19.79
CA LYS A 499 9.76 -16.29 19.98
C LYS A 499 9.30 -15.55 21.25
N PRO A 500 8.11 -14.94 21.24
CA PRO A 500 7.60 -14.21 22.40
C PRO A 500 7.22 -15.15 23.55
N ALA A 501 7.46 -14.72 24.78
CA ALA A 501 6.97 -15.37 25.99
C ALA A 501 5.51 -14.97 26.27
N GLU A 502 4.56 -15.62 25.60
CA GLU A 502 3.12 -15.31 25.73
C GLU A 502 2.53 -15.72 27.10
N PHE A 503 3.04 -16.79 27.70
CA PHE A 503 2.58 -17.31 28.98
C PHE A 503 3.72 -17.31 30.00
N VAL A 504 3.55 -16.58 31.11
CA VAL A 504 4.48 -16.58 32.25
C VAL A 504 3.77 -17.20 33.44
N VAL A 505 4.27 -18.34 33.93
CA VAL A 505 3.66 -19.10 35.02
C VAL A 505 4.55 -19.02 36.26
N PHE A 506 4.12 -18.25 37.26
CA PHE A 506 4.74 -18.27 38.59
C PHE A 506 4.08 -19.36 39.43
N ARG A 507 4.89 -20.29 39.95
CA ARG A 507 4.43 -21.35 40.86
C ARG A 507 4.87 -21.00 42.28
N LEU A 508 3.90 -20.78 43.16
CA LEU A 508 4.16 -20.56 44.58
C LEU A 508 3.89 -21.86 45.34
N ALA A 509 4.87 -22.29 46.15
CA ALA A 509 4.73 -23.41 47.05
C ALA A 509 5.02 -22.95 48.48
N GLN A 510 4.26 -23.47 49.44
CA GLN A 510 4.59 -23.35 50.85
C GLN A 510 5.69 -24.37 51.16
N PHE A 511 6.84 -23.90 51.64
CA PHE A 511 7.92 -24.77 52.11
C PHE A 511 7.94 -24.77 53.64
N SER A 512 7.95 -25.96 54.25
CA SER A 512 8.20 -26.15 55.69
C SER A 512 9.67 -26.52 55.87
N ASP A 513 10.36 -25.78 56.72
CA ASP A 513 11.82 -25.77 56.90
C ASP A 513 12.35 -27.03 57.63
N SER A 514 12.08 -28.21 57.09
CA SER A 514 12.47 -29.49 57.70
C SER A 514 12.74 -30.60 56.69
N THR A 515 13.40 -30.28 55.57
CA THR A 515 14.13 -31.30 54.80
C THR A 515 15.40 -30.70 54.21
N SER A 516 16.51 -31.27 54.63
CA SER A 516 17.91 -30.99 54.30
C SER A 516 18.17 -30.73 52.81
N LEU A 517 19.00 -29.72 52.57
CA LEU A 517 19.88 -29.58 51.41
C LEU A 517 20.66 -30.88 51.17
N VAL A 518 20.18 -31.73 50.26
CA VAL A 518 20.88 -32.83 49.56
C VAL A 518 20.03 -33.05 48.29
N ASP A 519 20.45 -32.78 47.07
CA ASP A 519 21.64 -33.24 46.34
C ASP A 519 22.15 -32.18 45.34
N GLU A 520 23.44 -32.34 44.99
CA GLU A 520 24.32 -31.53 44.12
C GLU A 520 23.80 -31.14 42.73
#